data_AF-A0A412AZ59-F1
#
_entry.id   AF-A0A412AZ59-F1
#
_cell.length_a   1.000
_cell.length_b   1.000
_cell.length_c   1.000
_cell.angle_alpha   90.00
_cell.angle_beta   90.00
_cell.angle_gamma   90.00
#
_symmetry.space_group_name_H-M   'P 1'
#
loop_
_entity.id
_entity.type
_entity.pdbx_description
1 polymer ?
#
loop_
_entity_poly.entity_id
_entity_poly.type
_entity_poly.pdbx_seq_one_letter_code
_entity_poly.pdbx_strand_id
1 'polypeptide(L)' 'MKGMSQEQLAEKAKISRSHLSSIEAPNIVRPFSVEVLYNIADALEVRAGDLLNSTLPASKK' A
#
# COMPACT_ATOMS: atom_id res chain seq x y z
N MET A 1 9.91 -3.24 -5.45
CA MET A 1 8.96 -4.36 -5.26
C MET A 1 9.78 -5.61 -5.02
N LYS A 2 9.47 -6.45 -4.02
CA LYS A 2 10.23 -7.69 -3.68
C LYS A 2 10.10 -8.79 -4.76
N GLY A 3 10.20 -8.44 -6.03
CA GLY A 3 10.00 -9.34 -7.17
C GLY A 3 8.56 -9.81 -7.41
N MET A 4 7.59 -9.36 -6.62
CA MET A 4 6.18 -9.74 -6.75
C MET A 4 5.46 -8.88 -7.80
N SER A 5 4.56 -9.50 -8.57
CA SER A 5 3.54 -8.77 -9.34
C SER A 5 2.47 -8.16 -8.40
N GLN A 6 1.68 -7.22 -8.90
CA GLN A 6 0.55 -6.67 -8.14
C GLN A 6 -0.47 -7.75 -7.75
N GLU A 7 -0.72 -8.71 -8.64
CA GLU A 7 -1.63 -9.83 -8.38
C GLU A 7 -1.13 -10.67 -7.20
N GLN A 8 0.16 -11.02 -7.20
CA GLN A 8 0.78 -11.81 -6.14
C GLN A 8 0.79 -11.07 -4.80
N LEU A 9 1.06 -9.76 -4.82
CA LEU A 9 1.01 -8.94 -3.62
C LEU A 9 -0.42 -8.83 -3.08
N ALA A 10 -1.41 -8.59 -3.95
CA ALA A 10 -2.81 -8.48 -3.56
C ALA A 10 -3.33 -9.80 -2.94
N GLU A 11 -2.96 -10.93 -3.53
CA GLU A 11 -3.28 -12.26 -3.01
C GLU A 11 -2.69 -12.46 -1.60
N LYS A 12 -1.40 -12.19 -1.42
CA LYS A 12 -0.73 -12.28 -0.11
C LYS A 12 -1.31 -11.33 0.93
N ALA A 13 -1.65 -10.11 0.53
CA ALA A 13 -2.27 -9.10 1.38
C ALA A 13 -3.78 -9.31 1.57
N LYS A 14 -4.37 -10.36 0.99
CA LYS A 14 -5.80 -10.69 1.10
C LYS A 14 -6.72 -9.52 0.70
N ILE A 15 -6.34 -8.77 -0.32
CA ILE A 15 -7.14 -7.68 -0.91
C ILE A 15 -7.29 -7.88 -2.42
N SER A 16 -8.25 -7.19 -3.05
CA SER A 16 -8.35 -7.27 -4.50
C SER A 16 -7.20 -6.53 -5.17
N ARG A 17 -6.72 -7.04 -6.31
CA ARG A 17 -5.71 -6.38 -7.14
C ARG A 17 -6.12 -4.95 -7.53
N SER A 18 -7.41 -4.73 -7.84
CA SER A 18 -7.92 -3.40 -8.17
C SER A 18 -7.87 -2.43 -6.98
N HIS A 19 -8.08 -2.92 -5.76
CA HIS A 19 -7.93 -2.12 -4.55
C HIS A 19 -6.46 -1.76 -4.33
N LEU A 20 -5.55 -2.74 -4.36
CA LEU A 20 -4.11 -2.49 -4.27
C LEU A 20 -3.64 -1.47 -5.31
N SER A 21 -4.01 -1.66 -6.58
CA SER A 21 -3.69 -0.75 -7.67
C SER A 21 -4.24 0.66 -7.46
N SER A 22 -5.39 0.81 -6.80
CA SER A 22 -5.96 2.13 -6.48
C SER A 22 -5.22 2.83 -5.33
N ILE A 23 -4.62 2.07 -4.41
CA ILE A 23 -3.86 2.60 -3.26
C ILE A 23 -2.50 3.15 -3.72
N GLU A 24 -1.79 2.45 -4.60
CA GLU A 24 -0.43 2.83 -5.02
C GLU A 24 -0.40 3.83 -6.20
N ALA A 25 -1.54 4.08 -6.85
CA ALA A 25 -1.58 4.92 -8.03
C ALA A 25 -1.12 6.36 -7.73
N PRO A 26 -0.18 6.92 -8.52
CA PRO A 26 0.31 8.26 -8.31
C PRO A 26 -0.84 9.28 -8.50
N ASN A 27 -0.81 10.33 -7.68
CA ASN A 27 -1.82 11.41 -7.68
C ASN A 27 -3.26 10.97 -7.35
N ILE A 28 -3.46 9.77 -6.80
CA ILE A 28 -4.76 9.31 -6.30
C ILE A 28 -4.74 9.31 -4.77
N VAL A 29 -5.66 10.06 -4.16
CA VAL A 29 -5.92 9.95 -2.72
C VAL A 29 -6.97 8.88 -2.52
N ARG A 30 -6.53 7.70 -2.05
CA ARG A 30 -7.41 6.56 -1.78
C ARG A 30 -7.40 6.28 -0.27
N PRO A 31 -8.53 6.41 0.45
CA PRO A 31 -8.62 5.91 1.81
C PRO A 31 -8.61 4.38 1.83
N PHE A 32 -7.92 3.81 2.81
CA PHE A 32 -7.88 2.37 3.12
C PHE A 32 -7.79 2.18 4.64
N SER A 33 -8.14 0.99 5.13
CA SER A 33 -8.11 0.71 6.57
C SER A 33 -6.69 0.47 7.07
N VAL A 34 -6.49 0.60 8.39
CA VAL A 34 -5.22 0.24 9.06
C VAL A 34 -4.92 -1.26 8.89
N GLU A 35 -5.94 -2.11 8.84
CA GLU A 35 -5.78 -3.54 8.54
C GLU A 35 -5.16 -3.76 7.15
N VAL A 36 -5.61 -3.03 6.13
CA VAL A 36 -5.02 -3.10 4.78
C VAL A 36 -3.56 -2.64 4.79
N LEU A 37 -3.21 -1.62 5.58
CA LEU A 37 -1.82 -1.19 5.77
C LEU A 37 -0.95 -2.35 6.29
N TYR A 38 -1.40 -3.01 7.37
CA TYR A 38 -0.66 -4.11 7.98
C TYR A 38 -0.59 -5.32 7.05
N ASN A 39 -1.68 -5.68 6.37
CA ASN A 39 -1.67 -6.81 5.43
C ASN A 39 -0.65 -6.60 4.29
N ILE A 40 -0.56 -5.38 3.74
CA ILE A 40 0.43 -5.05 2.71
C ILE A 40 1.86 -5.08 3.28
N ALA A 41 2.05 -4.52 4.48
CA ALA A 41 3.35 -4.52 5.15
C ALA A 41 3.85 -5.94 5.46
N ASP A 42 2.99 -6.80 5.98
CA ASP A 42 3.27 -8.21 6.27
C ASP A 42 3.58 -8.99 4.99
N ALA A 43 2.80 -8.77 3.92
CA ALA A 43 3.04 -9.41 2.63
C ALA A 43 4.39 -9.02 1.99
N LEU A 44 4.86 -7.80 2.28
CA LEU A 44 6.16 -7.29 1.84
C LEU A 44 7.29 -7.55 2.84
N GLU A 45 6.99 -8.07 4.03
CA GLU A 45 7.92 -8.24 5.15
C GLU A 45 8.69 -6.95 5.47
N VAL A 46 7.95 -5.85 5.63
CA VAL A 46 8.46 -4.53 6.03
C VAL A 46 7.63 -4.01 7.20
N ARG A 47 8.10 -2.96 7.90
CA ARG A 47 7.27 -2.33 8.93
C ARG A 47 6.24 -1.43 8.26
N ALA A 48 5.01 -1.42 8.77
CA ALA A 48 3.93 -0.57 8.26
C ALA A 48 4.33 0.92 8.13
N GLY A 49 5.11 1.44 9.09
CA GLY A 49 5.61 2.82 9.03
C GLY A 49 6.55 3.09 7.85
N ASP A 50 7.27 2.08 7.36
CA ASP A 50 8.16 2.22 6.21
C ASP A 50 7.38 2.47 4.91
N LEU A 51 6.12 2.01 4.82
CA LEU A 51 5.22 2.31 3.70
C LEU A 51 4.67 3.75 3.74
N LEU A 52 4.72 4.38 4.92
CA LEU A 52 4.28 5.76 5.14
C LEU A 52 5.44 6.77 5.09
N ASN A 53 6.68 6.28 5.09
CA ASN A 53 7.91 7.08 4.98
C ASN A 53 8.08 7.62 3.54
N SER A 54 7.11 8.41 3.10
CA SER A 54 7.27 9.36 2.02
C SER A 54 7.30 10.75 2.65
N THR A 55 8.08 11.67 2.10
CA THR A 55 7.88 13.09 2.40
C THR A 55 6.48 13.43 1.94
N LEU A 56 5.51 13.39 2.86
CA LEU A 56 4.15 13.83 2.59
C LEU A 56 4.25 15.25 2.04
N PRO A 57 3.67 15.56 0.86
CA PRO A 57 3.64 16.93 0.40
C PRO A 57 3.02 17.76 1.52
N ALA A 58 3.73 18.83 1.94
CA ALA A 58 3.27 19.69 3.01
C ALA A 58 1.81 20.03 2.74
N SER A 59 0.94 19.70 3.70
CA SER A 59 -0.48 20.03 3.60
C SER A 59 -0.55 21.54 3.38
N LYS A 60 -0.92 21.96 2.17
CA LYS A 60 -1.18 23.37 1.90
C LYS A 60 -2.40 23.72 2.74
N LYS A 61 -2.16 24.51 3.79
CA LYS A 61 -3.21 25.25 4.49
C LYS A 61 -3.91 26.19 3.51
#